data_AF-A0A1F6HNB2-F1
#
_entry.id   AF-A0A1F6HNB2-F1
#
_cell.length_a   1.000
_cell.length_b   1.000
_cell.length_c   1.000
_cell.angle_alpha   90.00
_cell.angle_beta   90.00
_cell.angle_gamma   90.00
#
_symmetry.space_group_name_H-M   'P 1'
#
loop_
_entity.id
_entity.type
_entity.pdbx_description
1 polymer ?
#
loop_
_entity_poly.entity_id
_entity_poly.type
_entity_poly.pdbx_seq_one_letter_code
_entity_poly.pdbx_strand_id
1 'polypeptide(L)'
;MKDKLTIKQKLFCKYFLEGSGNAADAVIKAGYNVSRKNGTVDRKLAKSIASENLTKPDLLKFIQQKLERIGFIDENIMKHHLFLIQQFADLSVKAKAIDMYYKKTGAYASDKNDEKKNDNLDSFMDRLAKMFPD
;
A
#
# COMPACT_ATOMS: atom_id res chain seq x y z
N MET A 1 -13.39 16.23 -15.12
CA MET A 1 -14.10 14.96 -14.86
C MET A 1 -14.90 15.11 -13.58
N LYS A 2 -16.22 14.90 -13.64
CA LYS A 2 -17.13 15.00 -12.48
C LYS A 2 -16.79 13.84 -11.54
N ASP A 3 -16.35 14.13 -10.31
CA ASP A 3 -15.96 13.10 -9.33
C ASP A 3 -17.06 12.02 -9.22
N LYS A 4 -16.74 10.79 -9.61
CA LYS A 4 -17.65 9.63 -9.59
C LYS A 4 -17.97 9.15 -8.16
N LEU A 5 -17.32 9.73 -7.16
CA LEU A 5 -17.44 9.38 -5.75
C LEU A 5 -18.66 10.03 -5.11
N THR A 6 -19.45 9.21 -4.43
CA THR A 6 -20.55 9.67 -3.58
C THR A 6 -20.03 10.45 -2.37
N ILE A 7 -20.90 11.26 -1.75
CA ILE A 7 -20.56 12.03 -0.54
C ILE A 7 -20.04 11.11 0.57
N LYS A 8 -20.69 9.95 0.79
CA LYS A 8 -20.26 8.97 1.80
C LYS A 8 -18.87 8.40 1.52
N GLN A 9 -18.53 8.15 0.25
CA GLN A 9 -17.20 7.66 -0.11
C GLN A 9 -16.13 8.75 0.10
N LYS A 10 -16.41 10.01 -0.25
CA LYS A 10 -15.50 11.13 0.03
C LYS A 10 -15.27 11.31 1.53
N LEU A 11 -16.33 11.21 2.34
CA LEU A 11 -16.25 11.26 3.81
C LEU A 11 -15.44 10.10 4.37
N PHE A 12 -15.64 8.88 3.85
CA PHE A 12 -14.82 7.72 4.23
C PHE A 12 -13.33 7.99 3.99
N CYS A 13 -12.94 8.43 2.78
CA CYS A 13 -11.54 8.74 2.48
C CYS A 13 -10.97 9.82 3.41
N LYS A 14 -11.76 10.86 3.73
CA LYS A 14 -11.35 11.93 4.66
C LYS A 14 -11.09 11.37 6.06
N TYR A 15 -12.06 10.65 6.65
CA TYR A 15 -11.91 10.10 7.99
C TYR A 15 -10.86 9.00 8.09
N PHE A 16 -10.62 8.27 7.00
CA PHE A 16 -9.56 7.27 6.94
C PHE A 16 -8.17 7.93 7.08
N LEU A 17 -7.95 9.03 6.36
CA LEU A 17 -6.70 9.79 6.43
C LEU A 17 -6.53 10.50 7.78
N GLU A 18 -7.57 11.11 8.31
CA GLU A 18 -7.54 11.79 9.63
C GLU A 18 -7.34 10.81 10.79
N GLY A 19 -7.84 9.58 10.66
CA GLY A 19 -7.79 8.54 11.70
C GLY A 19 -6.56 7.63 11.64
N SER A 20 -5.46 8.07 11.03
CA SER A 20 -4.22 7.28 10.89
C SER A 20 -4.43 5.90 10.27
N GLY A 21 -5.36 5.77 9.32
CA GLY A 21 -5.64 4.51 8.64
C GLY A 21 -6.64 3.58 9.34
N ASN A 22 -7.36 4.04 10.38
CA ASN A 22 -8.42 3.24 10.97
C ASN A 22 -9.69 3.21 10.08
N ALA A 23 -9.71 2.23 9.18
CA ALA A 23 -10.74 2.13 8.14
C ALA A 23 -12.14 1.78 8.67
N ALA A 24 -12.24 0.95 9.71
CA ALA A 24 -13.54 0.59 10.28
C ALA A 24 -14.21 1.79 10.95
N ASP A 25 -13.45 2.59 11.71
CA ASP A 25 -13.98 3.81 12.32
C ASP A 25 -14.29 4.88 11.26
N ALA A 26 -13.52 4.94 10.16
CA ALA A 26 -13.83 5.82 9.04
C ALA A 26 -15.18 5.48 8.38
N VAL A 27 -15.52 4.19 8.24
CA VAL A 27 -16.84 3.75 7.73
C VAL A 27 -17.96 4.18 8.67
N ILE A 28 -17.78 4.01 9.98
CA ILE A 28 -18.77 4.41 10.99
C ILE A 28 -18.98 5.92 10.94
N LYS A 29 -17.91 6.71 10.97
CA LYS A 29 -17.96 8.18 10.91
C LYS A 29 -18.52 8.71 9.60
N ALA A 30 -18.28 8.02 8.48
CA ALA A 30 -18.83 8.38 7.18
C ALA A 30 -20.34 8.08 7.03
N GLY A 31 -20.98 7.50 8.06
CA GLY A 31 -22.43 7.28 8.09
C GLY A 31 -22.88 6.12 7.20
N TYR A 32 -22.06 5.08 7.05
CA TYR A 32 -22.51 3.82 6.44
C TYR A 32 -23.48 3.10 7.37
N ASN A 33 -24.39 2.32 6.79
CA ASN A 33 -25.37 1.56 7.55
C ASN A 33 -24.70 0.32 8.16
N VAL A 34 -24.13 0.51 9.35
CA VAL A 34 -23.44 -0.54 10.09
C VAL A 34 -24.03 -0.75 11.48
N SER A 35 -25.32 -0.43 11.65
CA SER A 35 -26.03 -0.65 12.93
C SER A 35 -26.77 -1.98 12.92
N ARG A 36 -26.78 -2.65 14.07
CA ARG A 36 -27.62 -3.83 14.33
C ARG A 36 -29.05 -3.40 14.64
N LYS A 37 -29.96 -4.37 14.66
CA LYS A 37 -31.39 -4.16 14.99
C LYS A 37 -31.60 -3.48 16.36
N ASN A 38 -30.68 -3.66 17.30
CA ASN A 38 -30.72 -3.05 18.64
C ASN A 38 -30.04 -1.67 18.72
N GLY A 39 -29.69 -1.05 17.58
CA GLY A 39 -29.04 0.25 17.54
C GLY A 39 -27.53 0.25 17.83
N THR A 40 -26.95 -0.89 18.21
CA THR A 40 -25.50 -0.99 18.44
C THR A 40 -24.73 -1.09 17.13
N VAL A 41 -23.48 -0.61 17.12
CA VAL A 41 -22.62 -0.64 15.93
C VAL A 41 -22.08 -2.05 15.67
N ASP A 42 -22.25 -2.54 14.45
CA ASP A 42 -21.62 -3.74 13.93
C ASP A 42 -20.24 -3.44 13.35
N ARG A 43 -19.21 -3.57 14.20
CA ARG A 43 -17.81 -3.37 13.77
C ARG A 43 -17.33 -4.40 12.76
N LYS A 44 -17.91 -5.61 12.70
CA LYS A 44 -17.51 -6.63 11.72
C LYS A 44 -17.97 -6.20 10.32
N LEU A 45 -19.21 -5.74 10.20
CA LEU A 45 -19.73 -5.19 8.96
C LEU A 45 -18.95 -3.94 8.53
N ALA A 46 -18.64 -3.03 9.46
CA ALA A 46 -17.82 -1.86 9.17
C ALA A 46 -16.43 -2.22 8.63
N LYS A 47 -15.77 -3.23 9.20
CA LYS A 47 -14.48 -3.74 8.71
C LYS A 47 -14.60 -4.33 7.30
N SER A 48 -15.67 -5.09 7.02
CA SER A 48 -15.90 -5.68 5.69
C SER A 48 -16.09 -4.60 4.63
N ILE A 49 -16.96 -3.61 4.90
CA ILE A 49 -17.17 -2.46 4.00
C ILE A 49 -15.89 -1.66 3.81
N ALA A 50 -15.12 -1.46 4.88
CA ALA A 50 -13.85 -0.76 4.82
C ALA A 50 -12.86 -1.47 3.89
N SER A 51 -12.74 -2.80 4.01
CA SER A 51 -11.89 -3.60 3.13
C SER A 51 -12.31 -3.47 1.67
N GLU A 52 -13.61 -3.53 1.38
CA GLU A 52 -14.14 -3.36 0.03
C GLU A 52 -13.89 -1.94 -0.51
N ASN A 53 -14.03 -0.92 0.32
CA ASN A 53 -13.76 0.46 -0.08
C ASN A 53 -12.27 0.69 -0.40
N LEU A 54 -11.37 0.05 0.34
CA LEU A 54 -9.93 0.14 0.10
C LEU A 54 -9.46 -0.66 -1.13
N THR A 55 -10.31 -1.47 -1.74
CA THR A 55 -9.97 -2.15 -3.02
C THR A 55 -10.57 -1.43 -4.23
N LYS A 56 -11.46 -0.45 -4.04
CA LYS A 56 -12.09 0.30 -5.13
C LYS A 56 -11.09 1.28 -5.77
N PRO A 57 -10.82 1.18 -7.08
CA PRO A 57 -9.82 2.03 -7.75
C PRO A 57 -10.10 3.53 -7.62
N ASP A 58 -11.36 3.95 -7.71
CA ASP A 58 -11.74 5.36 -7.61
C ASP A 58 -11.47 5.95 -6.22
N LEU A 59 -11.68 5.15 -5.16
CA LEU A 59 -11.43 5.56 -3.77
C LEU A 59 -9.92 5.60 -3.50
N LEU A 60 -9.18 4.59 -3.96
CA LEU A 60 -7.72 4.56 -3.87
C LEU A 60 -7.10 5.77 -4.57
N LYS A 61 -7.55 6.10 -5.78
CA LYS A 61 -7.09 7.28 -6.52
C LYS A 61 -7.37 8.57 -5.75
N PHE A 62 -8.52 8.69 -5.11
CA PHE A 62 -8.84 9.88 -4.31
C PHE A 62 -7.97 10.00 -3.06
N ILE A 63 -7.71 8.89 -2.36
CA ILE A 63 -6.79 8.85 -1.22
C ILE A 63 -5.38 9.23 -1.66
N GLN A 64 -4.91 8.64 -2.75
CA GLN A 64 -3.60 8.93 -3.34
C GLN A 64 -3.46 10.42 -3.68
N GLN A 65 -4.42 11.00 -4.40
CA GLN A 65 -4.41 12.43 -4.72
C GLN A 65 -4.39 13.33 -3.47
N LYS A 66 -5.01 12.90 -2.37
CA LYS A 66 -4.97 13.64 -1.09
C LYS A 66 -3.60 13.56 -0.44
N LEU A 67 -2.98 12.38 -0.42
CA LEU A 67 -1.62 12.17 0.08
C LEU A 67 -0.59 12.96 -0.74
N GLU A 68 -0.71 12.95 -2.07
CA GLU A 68 0.18 13.70 -2.95
C GLU A 68 0.10 15.21 -2.69
N ARG A 69 -1.10 15.75 -2.49
CA ARG A 69 -1.30 17.18 -2.17
C ARG A 69 -0.65 17.62 -0.86
N ILE A 70 -0.49 16.73 0.11
CA ILE A 70 0.20 17.02 1.37
C ILE A 70 1.70 16.68 1.30
N GLY A 71 2.21 16.34 0.11
CA GLY A 71 3.63 16.10 -0.12
C GLY A 71 4.08 14.67 0.13
N PHE A 72 3.18 13.71 0.33
CA PHE A 72 3.51 12.28 0.33
C PHE A 72 3.65 11.77 -1.12
N ILE A 73 4.69 12.24 -1.78
CA ILE A 73 5.14 11.83 -3.12
C ILE A 73 6.53 11.22 -3.01
N ASP A 74 6.87 10.33 -3.95
CA ASP A 74 8.16 9.63 -3.97
C ASP A 74 9.35 10.59 -3.88
N GLU A 75 9.29 11.74 -4.56
CA GLU A 75 10.36 12.74 -4.54
C GLU A 75 10.66 13.25 -3.12
N ASN A 76 9.62 13.59 -2.35
CA ASN A 76 9.79 14.08 -0.98
C ASN A 76 10.20 12.96 -0.03
N ILE A 77 9.66 11.75 -0.22
CA ILE A 77 10.09 10.56 0.53
C ILE A 77 11.59 10.32 0.31
N MET A 78 12.07 10.45 -0.93
CA MET A 78 13.49 10.31 -1.26
C MET A 78 14.35 11.42 -0.64
N LYS A 79 13.86 12.67 -0.57
CA LYS A 79 14.56 13.76 0.13
C LYS A 79 14.73 13.46 1.62
N HIS A 80 13.67 13.01 2.29
CA HIS A 80 13.76 12.58 3.69
C HIS A 80 14.69 11.37 3.86
N HIS A 81 14.65 10.43 2.92
CA HIS A 81 15.52 9.26 2.93
C HIS A 81 17.00 9.64 2.82
N LEU A 82 17.35 10.54 1.89
CA LEU A 82 18.71 11.06 1.74
C LEU A 82 19.17 11.78 3.01
N PHE A 83 18.31 12.60 3.62
CA PHE A 83 18.59 13.23 4.90
C PHE A 83 18.93 12.21 5.98
N LEU A 84 18.17 11.11 6.09
CA LEU A 84 18.43 10.04 7.06
C LEU A 84 19.74 9.30 6.81
N ILE A 85 20.21 9.20 5.56
CA ILE A 85 21.52 8.63 5.23
C ILE A 85 22.65 9.60 5.60
N GLN A 86 22.44 10.90 5.40
CA GLN A 86 23.46 11.92 5.65
C GLN A 86 23.62 12.27 7.12
N GLN A 87 22.59 12.08 7.95
CA GLN A 87 22.67 12.41 9.37
C GLN A 87 23.78 11.62 10.09
N PHE A 88 24.27 12.19 11.20
CA PHE A 88 25.21 11.56 12.14
C PHE A 88 24.65 11.47 13.57
N ALA A 89 23.38 11.82 13.76
CA ALA A 89 22.74 11.84 15.08
C ALA A 89 22.41 10.43 15.61
N ASP A 90 21.92 9.54 14.72
CA ASP A 90 21.60 8.16 15.06
C ASP A 90 22.10 7.22 13.95
N LEU A 91 23.16 6.48 14.28
CA LEU A 91 23.80 5.53 13.37
C LEU A 91 22.91 4.31 13.06
N SER A 92 21.99 3.95 13.96
CA SER A 92 21.07 2.83 13.74
C SER A 92 20.02 3.21 12.70
N VAL A 93 19.45 4.42 12.80
CA VAL A 93 18.51 4.95 11.79
C VAL A 93 19.20 5.11 10.44
N LYS A 94 20.44 5.62 10.45
CA LYS A 94 21.28 5.72 9.24
C LYS A 94 21.52 4.37 8.59
N ALA A 95 21.94 3.36 9.36
CA ALA A 95 22.17 2.00 8.87
C ALA A 95 20.90 1.42 8.23
N LYS A 96 19.73 1.62 8.85
CA LYS A 96 18.44 1.19 8.29
C LYS A 96 18.06 1.93 7.00
N ALA A 97 18.35 3.23 6.91
CA ALA A 97 18.12 3.98 5.67
C ALA A 97 19.02 3.46 4.53
N ILE A 98 20.30 3.20 4.80
CA ILE A 98 21.22 2.59 3.82
C ILE A 98 20.73 1.20 3.39
N ASP A 99 20.29 0.36 4.34
CA ASP A 99 19.70 -0.95 4.04
C ASP A 99 18.50 -0.85 3.09
N MET A 100 17.55 0.04 3.39
CA MET A 100 16.38 0.26 2.53
C MET A 100 16.75 0.78 1.13
N TYR A 101 17.79 1.63 1.03
CA TYR A 101 18.32 2.09 -0.25
C TYR A 101 18.82 0.93 -1.10
N TYR A 102 19.65 0.05 -0.54
CA TYR A 102 20.18 -1.11 -1.27
C TYR A 102 19.10 -2.10 -1.69
N LYS A 103 18.04 -2.29 -0.88
CA LYS A 103 16.87 -3.10 -1.27
C LYS A 103 16.15 -2.48 -2.46
N LYS A 104 15.94 -1.17 -2.44
CA LYS A 104 15.26 -0.44 -3.52
C LYS A 104 16.04 -0.47 -4.83
N THR A 105 17.36 -0.36 -4.78
CA THR A 105 18.22 -0.38 -5.97
C THR A 105 18.53 -1.79 -6.49
N GLY A 106 18.11 -2.84 -5.77
CA GLY A 106 18.47 -4.22 -6.10
C GLY A 106 19.96 -4.53 -5.92
N ALA A 107 20.66 -3.75 -5.09
CA ALA A 107 22.08 -3.96 -4.80
C ALA A 107 22.33 -5.07 -3.75
N TYR A 108 21.27 -5.60 -3.14
CA TYR A 108 21.37 -6.83 -2.36
C TYR A 108 21.63 -8.02 -3.29
N ALA A 109 22.42 -8.98 -2.82
CA ALA A 109 22.55 -10.28 -3.49
C ALA A 109 21.15 -10.90 -3.67
N SER A 110 20.95 -11.61 -4.79
CA SER A 110 19.72 -12.35 -5.06
C SER A 110 19.35 -13.21 -3.85
N ASP A 111 18.09 -13.15 -3.43
CA ASP A 111 17.62 -14.06 -2.40
C ASP A 111 17.72 -15.50 -2.94
N LYS A 112 18.11 -16.46 -2.10
CA LYS A 112 18.19 -17.89 -2.47
C LYS A 112 16.88 -18.45 -3.05
N ASN A 113 15.76 -17.79 -2.76
CA ASN A 113 14.45 -18.16 -3.29
C ASN A 113 14.23 -17.65 -4.72
N ASP A 114 14.87 -16.55 -5.11
CA ASP A 114 14.84 -16.04 -6.47
C ASP A 114 15.69 -16.90 -7.40
N GLU A 115 16.84 -17.37 -6.92
CA GLU A 115 17.67 -18.37 -7.61
C GLU A 115 16.88 -19.66 -7.89
N LYS A 116 16.20 -20.22 -6.87
CA LYS A 116 15.36 -21.43 -7.04
C LYS A 116 14.16 -21.23 -7.98
N LYS A 117 13.60 -20.02 -8.06
CA LYS A 117 12.51 -19.74 -9.01
C LYS A 117 13.04 -19.69 -10.44
N ASN A 118 14.20 -19.09 -10.64
CA ASN A 118 14.86 -19.04 -11.94
C ASN A 118 15.25 -20.45 -12.39
N ASP A 119 15.85 -21.27 -11.52
CA ASP A 119 16.18 -22.68 -11.84
C ASP A 119 14.95 -23.49 -12.28
N ASN A 120 13.82 -23.30 -11.62
CA ASN A 120 12.57 -23.99 -11.98
C ASN A 120 11.98 -23.48 -13.30
N LEU A 121 12.10 -22.19 -13.58
CA LEU A 121 11.65 -21.58 -14.83
C LEU A 121 12.52 -22.06 -15.99
N ASP A 122 13.84 -22.06 -15.83
CA ASP A 122 14.80 -22.51 -16.83
C ASP A 122 14.58 -24.01 -17.14
N SER A 123 14.43 -24.83 -16.10
CA SER A 123 14.08 -26.26 -16.24
C SER A 123 12.75 -26.49 -16.96
N PHE A 124 11.76 -25.60 -16.77
CA PHE A 124 10.49 -25.67 -17.47
C PHE A 124 10.63 -25.27 -18.94
N MET A 125 11.36 -24.20 -19.24
CA MET A 125 11.63 -23.75 -20.62
C MET A 125 12.41 -24.80 -21.41
N ASP A 126 13.39 -25.47 -20.79
CA ASP A 126 14.13 -26.58 -21.40
C ASP A 126 13.23 -27.77 -21.75
N ARG A 127 12.24 -28.07 -20.89
CA ARG A 127 11.26 -29.13 -21.17
C ARG A 127 10.31 -28.75 -22.31
N LEU A 128 9.88 -27.48 -22.36
CA LEU A 128 9.06 -26.96 -23.45
C LEU A 128 9.79 -27.02 -24.79
N ALA A 129 11.04 -26.57 -24.84
CA ALA A 129 11.87 -26.62 -26.04
C ALA A 129 12.06 -28.05 -26.56
N LYS A 130 12.15 -29.05 -25.66
CA LYS A 130 12.20 -30.47 -26.05
C LYS A 130 10.88 -31.03 -26.55
N MET A 131 9.74 -30.49 -26.12
CA MET A 131 8.41 -30.92 -26.56
C MET A 131 8.00 -30.32 -27.91
N PHE A 132 8.54 -29.15 -28.25
CA PHE A 132 8.33 -28.48 -29.53
C PHE A 132 9.68 -28.18 -30.20
N PRO A 133 10.43 -29.21 -30.62
CA PRO A 133 11.58 -29.00 -31.49
C PRO A 133 11.08 -28.47 -32.84
N ASP A 134 11.81 -27.52 -33.42
CA ASP A 134 11.52 -26.93 -34.75
C ASP A 134 11.29 -27.98 -35.85
#